data_AF-R6YW13-F1
#
_entry.id   AF-R6YW13-F1
#
_cell.length_a   1.000
_cell.length_b   1.000
_cell.length_c   1.000
_cell.angle_alpha   90.00
_cell.angle_beta   90.00
_cell.angle_gamma   90.00
#
_symmetry.space_group_name_H-M   'P 1'
#
loop_
_entity.id
_entity.type
_entity.pdbx_description
1 polymer ?
#
loop_
_entity_poly.entity_id
_entity_poly.type
_entity_poly.pdbx_seq_one_letter_code
_entity_poly.pdbx_strand_id
1 'polypeptide(L)' 'MGIFDVLVAIVLGIVEGITEWLPISSTGHMILVNQFLTFSNDDFTQMFLVVVQLGAIMAGGGFFWI' A
#
# COMPACT_ATOMS: atom_id res chain seq x y z
N MET A 1 -6.05 -10.85 12.36
CA MET A 1 -5.57 -11.26 11.02
C MET A 1 -6.43 -12.39 10.52
N GLY A 2 -7.58 -12.04 9.95
CA GLY A 2 -8.40 -12.97 9.18
C GLY A 2 -7.91 -13.05 7.73
N ILE A 3 -8.45 -13.99 6.95
CA ILE A 3 -8.18 -14.09 5.50
C ILE A 3 -8.55 -12.79 4.76
N PHE A 4 -9.55 -12.06 5.28
CA PHE A 4 -9.95 -10.77 4.76
C PHE A 4 -8.85 -9.71 4.88
N ASP A 5 -8.18 -9.63 6.04
CA ASP A 5 -7.07 -8.69 6.25
C ASP A 5 -5.92 -8.97 5.27
N VAL A 6 -5.66 -10.25 4.97
CA VAL A 6 -4.64 -10.64 3.97
C VAL A 6 -5.02 -10.18 2.57
N LEU A 7 -6.29 -10.31 2.18
CA LEU A 7 -6.79 -9.81 0.89
C LEU A 7 -6.66 -8.28 0.81
N VAL A 8 -7.02 -7.55 1.88
CA VAL A 8 -6.87 -6.09 1.95
C VAL A 8 -5.40 -5.69 1.80
N ALA A 9 -4.47 -6.37 2.48
CA ALA A 9 -3.04 -6.12 2.36
C ALA A 9 -2.51 -6.34 0.94
N ILE A 10 -2.95 -7.40 0.26
CA ILE A 10 -2.56 -7.67 -1.13
C ILE A 10 -3.07 -6.57 -2.06
N VAL A 11 -4.34 -6.17 -1.93
CA VAL A 11 -4.94 -5.14 -2.78
C VAL A 11 -4.25 -3.80 -2.58
N LEU A 12 -4.09 -3.35 -1.33
CA LEU A 12 -3.41 -2.09 -1.01
C LEU A 12 -1.93 -2.11 -1.43
N GLY A 13 -1.26 -3.26 -1.28
CA GLY A 13 0.12 -3.44 -1.74
C GLY A 13 0.28 -3.30 -3.25
N ILE A 14 -0.66 -3.84 -4.04
CA ILE A 14 -0.67 -3.69 -5.51
C ILE A 14 -0.96 -2.23 -5.89
N VAL A 15 -1.93 -1.59 -5.23
CA VAL A 15 -2.30 -0.20 -5.52
C VAL A 15 -1.12 0.72 -5.25
N GLU A 16 -0.51 0.66 -4.06
CA GLU A 16 0.68 1.46 -3.74
C GLU A 16 1.83 1.15 -4.70
N GLY A 17 2.13 -0.13 -4.87
CA GLY A 17 3.24 -0.59 -5.69
C GLY A 17 3.11 -0.22 -7.17
N ILE A 18 1.92 0.06 -7.69
CA ILE A 18 1.73 0.59 -9.05
C ILE A 18 1.71 2.12 -9.03
N THR A 19 0.89 2.71 -8.15
CA THR A 19 0.61 4.15 -8.17
C THR A 19 1.78 5.01 -7.68
N GLU A 20 2.73 4.45 -6.94
CA GLU A 20 3.96 5.15 -6.53
C GLU A 20 4.91 5.41 -7.71
N TRP A 21 4.89 4.55 -8.73
CA TRP A 21 5.72 4.72 -9.95
C TRP A 21 5.01 5.48 -11.06
N LEU A 22 3.70 5.65 -10.96
CA LEU A 22 2.94 6.47 -11.90
C LEU A 22 2.78 7.88 -11.32
N PRO A 23 2.85 8.95 -12.13
CA PRO A 23 2.68 10.32 -11.65
C PRO A 23 1.19 10.66 -11.41
N ILE A 24 0.51 9.87 -10.55
CA ILE A 24 -0.94 9.90 -10.31
C ILE A 24 -1.33 10.00 -8.83
N SER A 25 -0.39 10.29 -7.93
CA SER A 25 -0.57 10.38 -6.46
C SER A 25 -1.03 9.08 -5.81
N SER A 26 -0.08 8.33 -5.24
CA SER A 26 -0.32 7.08 -4.51
C SER A 26 -1.15 7.29 -3.23
N THR A 27 -0.84 8.34 -2.45
CA THR A 27 -1.53 8.65 -1.19
C THR A 27 -3.05 8.83 -1.36
N GLY A 28 -3.48 9.49 -2.45
CA GLY A 28 -4.90 9.68 -2.73
C GLY A 28 -5.64 8.37 -3.01
N HIS A 29 -5.02 7.49 -3.81
CA HIS A 29 -5.58 6.19 -4.12
C HIS A 29 -5.65 5.29 -2.89
N MET A 30 -4.63 5.32 -2.03
CA MET A 30 -4.62 4.56 -0.78
C MET A 30 -5.73 4.99 0.18
N ILE A 31 -5.99 6.29 0.32
CA ILE A 31 -7.10 6.80 1.13
C ILE A 31 -8.45 6.35 0.56
N LEU A 32 -8.63 6.44 -0.76
CA LEU A 32 -9.87 6.01 -1.42
C LEU A 32 -10.10 4.51 -1.27
N VAL A 33 -9.10 3.68 -1.55
CA VAL A 33 -9.22 2.22 -1.43
C VAL A 33 -9.45 1.83 0.03
N ASN A 34 -8.77 2.47 0.98
CA ASN A 34 -8.97 2.22 2.40
C ASN A 34 -10.42 2.53 2.85
N GLN A 35 -11.08 3.57 2.31
CA GLN A 35 -12.50 3.85 2.62
C GLN A 35 -13.45 2.71 2.20
N PHE A 36 -13.10 1.91 1.20
CA PHE A 36 -13.89 0.76 0.76
C PHE A 36 -13.42 -0.56 1.36
N LEU A 37 -12.11 -0.71 1.59
CA LEU A 37 -11.42 -1.91 2.06
C LEU A 37 -10.49 -1.52 3.21
N THR A 38 -11.05 -1.48 4.42
CA THR A 38 -10.32 -1.19 5.68
C THR A 38 -9.99 -2.48 6.41
N PHE A 39 -8.83 -2.52 7.08
CA PHE A 39 -8.48 -3.62 7.98
C PHE A 39 -9.35 -3.63 9.23
N SER A 40 -9.44 -4.77 9.90
CA SER A 40 -10.19 -4.89 11.16
C SER A 40 -9.64 -4.03 12.31
N ASN A 41 -8.45 -3.45 12.18
CA ASN A 41 -7.77 -2.65 13.20
C ASN A 41 -7.19 -1.37 12.58
N ASP A 42 -7.58 -0.21 13.12
CA ASP A 42 -7.20 1.10 12.59
C ASP A 42 -5.72 1.43 12.80
N ASP A 43 -5.14 1.05 13.95
CA ASP A 43 -3.72 1.25 14.23
C ASP A 43 -2.85 0.46 13.24
N PHE A 44 -3.28 -0.77 12.94
CA PHE A 44 -2.61 -1.60 11.94
C PHE A 44 -2.71 -0.98 10.54
N THR A 45 -3.86 -0.42 10.18
CA THR A 45 -4.05 0.26 8.88
C THR A 45 -3.06 1.40 8.72
N GLN A 46 -2.94 2.28 9.71
CA GLN A 46 -2.01 3.42 9.64
C GLN A 46 -0.56 2.97 9.55
N MET A 47 -0.17 1.96 10.34
CA MET A 47 1.16 1.37 10.25
C MET A 47 1.41 0.78 8.85
N PHE A 48 0.45 0.03 8.31
CA PHE A 48 0.56 -0.64 7.02
C PHE A 48 0.73 0.37 5.88
N LEU A 49 -0.05 1.46 5.86
CA LEU A 49 0.03 2.52 4.86
C LEU A 49 1.44 3.15 4.76
N VAL A 50 2.13 3.31 5.89
CA VAL A 50 3.50 3.83 5.90
C VAL A 50 4.51 2.77 5.47
N VAL A 51 4.37 1.53 5.97
CA VAL A 51 5.30 0.43 5.67
C VAL A 51 5.24 0.01 4.20
N VAL A 52 4.06 0.00 3.58
CA VAL A 52 3.89 -0.39 2.18
C VAL A 52 4.54 0.60 1.23
N GLN A 53 4.49 1.90 1.56
CA GLN A 53 5.17 2.95 0.80
C GLN A 53 6.69 2.82 0.86
N LEU A 54 7.24 2.50 2.04
CA LEU A 54 8.67 2.17 2.17
C LEU A 54 9.05 0.94 1.33
N GLY A 55 8.20 -0.08 1.32
CA GLY A 55 8.36 -1.26 0.47
C GLY A 55 8.39 -0.91 -1.02
N ALA A 56 7.48 -0.03 -1.46
CA ALA A 56 7.45 0.48 -2.82
C ALA A 56 8.75 1.22 -3.17
N ILE A 57 9.16 2.22 -2.38
CA ILE A 57 10.39 2.98 -2.63
C ILE A 57 11.63 2.07 -2.72
N MET A 58 11.76 1.09 -1.81
CA MET A 58 12.87 0.13 -1.84
C MET A 58 12.89 -0.74 -3.09
N ALA A 59 11.72 -1.11 -3.63
CA ALA A 59 11.64 -1.93 -4.84
C ALA A 59 12.26 -1.24 -6.06
N GLY A 60 12.05 0.07 -6.25
CA GLY A 60 12.70 0.80 -7.35
C GLY A 60 14.10 1.30 -7.01
N GLY A 61 14.44 1.47 -5.73
CA GLY A 61 15.84 1.64 -5.32
C GLY A 61 16.72 0.49 -5.82
N GLY A 62 16.21 -0.74 -5.81
CA GLY A 62 16.84 -1.90 -6.45
C GLY A 62 16.81 -1.89 -7.98
N PHE A 63 15.81 -1.26 -8.61
CA PHE A 63 15.67 -1.15 -10.07
C PHE A 63 16.62 -0.11 -10.70
N PHE A 64 17.01 0.95 -9.97
CA PHE A 64 17.95 1.97 -10.44
C PHE A 64 19.43 1.71 -10.03
N TRP A 65 19.70 0.66 -9.25
CA TRP A 65 21.05 0.27 -8.79
C TRP A 65 21.68 -0.90 -9.58
N ILE A 66 20.96 -1.43 -10.57
CA ILE A 66 21.45 -2.35 -11.62
C ILE A 66 21.73 -1.56 -12.90
#